data_AF-M6QEV6-F1
#
_entry.id   AF-M6QEV6-F1
#
_cell.length_a   1.000
_cell.length_b   1.000
_cell.length_c   1.000
_cell.angle_alpha   90.00
_cell.angle_beta   90.00
_cell.angle_gamma   90.00
#
_symmetry.space_group_name_H-M   'P 1'
#
loop_
_entity.id
_entity.type
_entity.pdbx_description
1 polymer ?
#
loop_
_entity_poly.entity_id
_entity_poly.type
_entity_poly.pdbx_seq_one_letter_code
_entity_poly.pdbx_strand_id
1 'polypeptide(L)'
;MKDKVKNWKQRLRIRKLSRILLGNLVLLSTTLFADDSVLKLTTEETVKRALESNYNLQNLRYELAKSDTNFLKNDSKYSWRLVADGRSSQSILPFNQTNIFTGTKISDDTIKGGIEKILQTTGTYFKVEAGTRRFDSNAFENPATTPAGFSALGIPPLYTGFVRATISQDLLKNSFGYKGKNEVKILESQAEIVKNQVSQQISAVIVESLVDFWDYSIKTQAVKTYKQLVENTKNIRNLTIRKQSLGLSESFEVNQWNALLAQAENQLETAQVQKEESKRKLVRSLKIPDGTSLSEETNLLEELLEKPDYIKDLEYAYKHRADFLNALKQKEIAEAALKNANNDRLPTLTISGTGASQAQNIISPQENYIDSNQGITTAKYKEWTGQMNFAYPLADKGIYAGVRDATIGMRQAILKEEELKNEVRDDVKTRIEALEASHRIYKNNITTERETENYYNGVLRSFRQGRADAVSVKNALDTHVQDQLRLTQAKVNFNIDLLRYYLAKNALLEHFQVDRDKLLPHLN
;
A
#
# COMPACT_ATOMS: atom_id res chain seq x y z
N MET A 1 51.48 -43.34 7.57
CA MET A 1 50.40 -44.24 8.00
C MET A 1 49.09 -43.75 7.41
N LYS A 2 48.53 -44.60 6.53
CA LYS A 2 47.16 -44.70 6.02
C LYS A 2 46.37 -43.43 5.62
N ASP A 3 46.05 -43.46 4.32
CA ASP A 3 44.91 -42.91 3.60
C ASP A 3 44.85 -41.41 3.31
N LYS A 4 45.50 -41.14 2.18
CA LYS A 4 45.52 -39.90 1.40
C LYS A 4 44.88 -40.21 0.03
N VAL A 5 44.06 -39.26 -0.46
CA VAL A 5 44.08 -38.71 -1.83
C VAL A 5 43.05 -39.18 -2.88
N LYS A 6 42.35 -38.17 -3.44
CA LYS A 6 41.75 -38.03 -4.80
C LYS A 6 40.49 -38.86 -5.10
N ASN A 7 39.51 -38.38 -5.88
CA ASN A 7 39.62 -37.53 -7.06
C ASN A 7 38.29 -36.82 -7.37
N TRP A 8 38.44 -35.59 -7.87
CA TRP A 8 37.42 -34.81 -8.58
C TRP A 8 37.58 -35.10 -10.09
N LYS A 9 36.47 -35.33 -10.81
CA LYS A 9 36.23 -35.25 -12.28
C LYS A 9 35.67 -36.53 -12.93
N GLN A 10 34.73 -36.25 -13.85
CA GLN A 10 34.17 -37.07 -14.93
C GLN A 10 33.02 -38.04 -14.57
N ARG A 11 31.80 -37.65 -14.96
CA ARG A 11 31.19 -38.16 -16.22
C ARG A 11 29.89 -37.44 -16.57
N LEU A 12 29.97 -36.63 -17.64
CA LEU A 12 28.87 -36.41 -18.57
C LEU A 12 28.37 -37.76 -19.12
N ARG A 13 27.05 -37.96 -19.21
CA ARG A 13 26.35 -38.42 -20.43
C ARG A 13 24.83 -38.58 -20.20
N ILE A 14 24.09 -37.65 -20.81
CA ILE A 14 22.95 -37.88 -21.72
C ILE A 14 22.36 -39.30 -21.69
N ARG A 15 21.09 -39.41 -21.28
CA ARG A 15 20.14 -40.37 -21.88
C ARG A 15 18.80 -39.70 -22.16
N LYS A 16 18.51 -39.58 -23.45
CA LYS A 16 17.23 -39.24 -24.06
C LYS A 16 16.18 -40.32 -23.75
N LEU A 17 14.94 -39.85 -23.57
CA LEU A 17 13.68 -40.38 -24.12
C LEU A 17 13.40 -41.88 -23.93
N SER A 18 12.41 -42.16 -23.10
CA SER A 18 11.03 -42.44 -23.54
C SER A 18 10.37 -43.56 -22.75
N ARG A 19 9.06 -43.36 -22.58
CA ARG A 19 8.00 -44.32 -22.30
C ARG A 19 7.59 -44.57 -20.84
N ILE A 20 6.28 -44.38 -20.68
CA ILE A 20 5.36 -44.91 -19.69
C ILE A 20 5.21 -44.05 -18.45
N LEU A 21 4.18 -43.20 -18.48
CA LEU A 21 3.23 -43.02 -17.38
C LEU A 21 1.90 -42.54 -17.95
N LEU A 22 1.10 -43.51 -18.35
CA LEU A 22 -0.37 -43.47 -18.25
C LEU A 22 -0.70 -43.37 -16.76
N GLY A 23 -1.48 -42.37 -16.35
CA GLY A 23 -2.05 -42.35 -15.01
C GLY A 23 -2.44 -40.96 -14.51
N ASN A 24 -3.74 -40.69 -14.58
CA ASN A 24 -4.49 -39.73 -13.75
C ASN A 24 -4.24 -38.23 -14.00
N LEU A 25 -4.74 -37.76 -15.14
CA LEU A 25 -5.27 -36.41 -15.24
C LEU A 25 -6.77 -36.49 -14.85
N VAL A 26 -7.06 -36.39 -13.55
CA VAL A 26 -8.44 -36.19 -13.09
C VAL A 26 -8.82 -34.75 -13.39
N LEU A 27 -9.77 -34.63 -14.30
CA LEU A 27 -10.59 -33.45 -14.55
C LEU A 27 -11.16 -32.93 -13.23
N LEU A 28 -10.73 -31.74 -12.81
CA LEU A 28 -11.59 -30.84 -12.01
C LEU A 28 -12.25 -29.89 -13.00
N SER A 29 -13.23 -30.42 -13.73
CA SER A 29 -14.31 -29.62 -14.29
C SER A 29 -15.02 -28.95 -13.11
N THR A 30 -14.84 -27.65 -12.95
CA THR A 30 -15.72 -26.83 -12.12
C THR A 30 -17.08 -26.80 -12.79
N THR A 31 -17.88 -27.85 -12.55
CA THR A 31 -19.32 -27.74 -12.62
C THR A 31 -19.72 -26.76 -11.52
N LEU A 32 -19.91 -25.50 -11.92
CA LEU A 32 -20.73 -24.54 -11.21
C LEU A 32 -22.11 -25.18 -11.07
N PHE A 33 -22.31 -25.91 -9.98
CA PHE A 33 -23.64 -26.09 -9.45
C PHE A 33 -24.10 -24.68 -9.07
N ALA A 34 -25.05 -24.15 -9.84
CA ALA A 34 -25.93 -23.10 -9.35
C ALA A 34 -26.67 -23.71 -8.17
N ASP A 35 -26.08 -23.58 -7.00
CA ASP A 35 -26.78 -23.84 -5.77
C ASP A 35 -27.88 -22.77 -5.72
N ASP A 36 -29.14 -23.20 -5.81
CA ASP A 36 -30.34 -22.37 -5.64
C ASP A 36 -30.47 -21.89 -4.17
N SER A 37 -29.33 -21.79 -3.48
CA SER A 37 -29.19 -21.26 -2.14
C SER A 37 -29.40 -19.76 -2.21
N VAL A 38 -30.55 -19.29 -1.73
CA VAL A 38 -30.79 -17.86 -1.49
C VAL A 38 -29.75 -17.37 -0.50
N LEU A 39 -28.84 -16.51 -0.95
CA LEU A 39 -27.81 -15.93 -0.10
C LEU A 39 -28.45 -14.88 0.83
N LYS A 40 -28.52 -15.19 2.12
CA LYS A 40 -28.89 -14.21 3.15
C LYS A 40 -27.69 -13.32 3.45
N LEU A 41 -27.72 -12.09 2.93
CA LEU A 41 -26.71 -11.08 3.23
C LEU A 41 -27.09 -10.33 4.51
N THR A 42 -26.28 -10.50 5.55
CA THR A 42 -26.27 -9.60 6.71
C THR A 42 -25.19 -8.54 6.53
N THR A 43 -25.20 -7.51 7.35
CA THR A 43 -24.12 -6.50 7.39
C THR A 43 -22.77 -7.17 7.63
N GLU A 44 -22.68 -8.09 8.59
CA GLU A 44 -21.46 -8.85 8.90
C GLU A 44 -20.98 -9.73 7.73
N GLU A 45 -21.88 -10.48 7.09
CA GLU A 45 -21.51 -11.31 5.94
C GLU A 45 -21.08 -10.46 4.73
N THR A 46 -21.68 -9.27 4.57
CA THR A 46 -21.27 -8.28 3.58
C THR A 46 -19.85 -7.79 3.85
N VAL A 47 -19.51 -7.46 5.11
CA VAL A 47 -18.14 -7.08 5.49
C VAL A 47 -17.17 -8.22 5.24
N LYS A 48 -17.48 -9.44 5.69
CA LYS A 48 -16.62 -10.60 5.52
C LYS A 48 -16.32 -10.88 4.05
N ARG A 49 -17.34 -10.84 3.18
CA ARG A 49 -17.14 -11.05 1.74
C ARG A 49 -16.38 -9.90 1.09
N ALA A 50 -16.68 -8.66 1.44
CA ALA A 50 -15.91 -7.51 0.95
C ALA A 50 -14.42 -7.63 1.31
N LEU A 51 -14.11 -8.17 2.49
CA LEU A 51 -12.74 -8.44 2.93
C LEU A 51 -12.07 -9.57 2.15
N GLU A 52 -12.78 -10.63 1.81
CA GLU A 52 -12.21 -11.80 1.15
C GLU A 52 -12.07 -11.66 -0.38
N SER A 53 -13.03 -11.00 -1.04
CA SER A 53 -13.22 -11.11 -2.49
C SER A 53 -12.94 -9.83 -3.30
N ASN A 54 -12.79 -8.67 -2.65
CA ASN A 54 -12.69 -7.37 -3.34
C ASN A 54 -11.29 -7.15 -3.97
N TYR A 55 -11.25 -6.82 -5.26
CA TYR A 55 -10.00 -6.57 -5.99
C TYR A 55 -9.21 -5.37 -5.48
N ASN A 56 -9.90 -4.32 -5.04
CA ASN A 56 -9.23 -3.16 -4.45
C ASN A 56 -8.49 -3.61 -3.19
N LEU A 57 -9.11 -4.43 -2.35
CA LEU A 57 -8.47 -4.94 -1.15
C LEU A 57 -7.28 -5.86 -1.46
N GLN A 58 -7.37 -6.71 -2.48
CA GLN A 58 -6.22 -7.50 -2.93
C GLN A 58 -5.05 -6.61 -3.39
N ASN A 59 -5.32 -5.55 -4.14
CA ASN A 59 -4.29 -4.57 -4.54
C ASN A 59 -3.71 -3.85 -3.32
N LEU A 60 -4.54 -3.47 -2.35
CA LEU A 60 -4.11 -2.87 -1.09
C LEU A 60 -3.19 -3.80 -0.30
N ARG A 61 -3.47 -5.10 -0.27
CA ARG A 61 -2.60 -6.11 0.35
C ARG A 61 -1.24 -6.19 -0.34
N TYR A 62 -1.18 -6.07 -1.67
CA TYR A 62 0.09 -6.03 -2.40
C TYR A 62 0.87 -4.73 -2.15
N GLU A 63 0.21 -3.57 -2.06
CA GLU A 63 0.89 -2.32 -1.72
C GLU A 63 1.42 -2.31 -0.30
N LEU A 64 0.67 -2.90 0.64
CA LEU A 64 1.13 -3.12 2.00
C LEU A 64 2.35 -4.06 2.06
N ALA A 65 2.34 -5.15 1.30
CA ALA A 65 3.48 -6.05 1.15
C ALA A 65 4.73 -5.33 0.59
N LYS A 66 4.55 -4.22 -0.15
CA LYS A 66 5.65 -3.40 -0.67
C LYS A 66 6.10 -2.31 0.30
N SER A 67 5.41 -2.10 1.43
CA SER A 67 5.70 -0.99 2.36
C SER A 67 7.10 -1.07 2.98
N ASP A 68 7.62 -2.29 3.20
CA ASP A 68 8.96 -2.55 3.74
C ASP A 68 10.06 -2.50 2.67
N THR A 69 9.71 -2.46 1.38
CA THR A 69 10.67 -2.56 0.29
C THR A 69 11.68 -1.42 0.31
N ASN A 70 11.25 -0.21 0.68
CA ASN A 70 12.16 0.94 0.82
C ASN A 70 13.12 0.77 2.00
N PHE A 71 12.65 0.18 3.10
CA PHE A 71 13.48 -0.18 4.24
C PHE A 71 14.53 -1.23 3.82
N LEU A 72 14.12 -2.32 3.16
CA LEU A 72 15.02 -3.36 2.65
C LEU A 72 16.04 -2.83 1.64
N LYS A 73 15.62 -1.91 0.76
CA LYS A 73 16.55 -1.22 -0.16
C LYS A 73 17.57 -0.38 0.59
N ASN A 74 17.17 0.31 1.66
CA ASN A 74 18.13 1.06 2.48
C ASN A 74 19.06 0.14 3.27
N ASP A 75 18.53 -0.96 3.81
CA ASP A 75 19.31 -1.97 4.52
C ASP A 75 20.34 -2.64 3.62
N SER A 76 20.03 -2.81 2.32
CA SER A 76 20.96 -3.36 1.33
C SER A 76 22.30 -2.62 1.22
N LYS A 77 22.34 -1.32 1.59
CA LYS A 77 23.58 -0.53 1.63
C LYS A 77 24.56 -1.04 2.70
N TYR A 78 24.06 -1.72 3.72
CA TYR A 78 24.83 -2.31 4.82
C TYR A 78 25.11 -3.80 4.63
N SER A 79 24.66 -4.40 3.51
CA SER A 79 24.93 -5.79 3.17
C SER A 79 26.38 -6.01 2.71
N TRP A 80 26.85 -7.26 2.82
CA TRP A 80 28.11 -7.67 2.21
C TRP A 80 28.00 -7.59 0.69
N ARG A 81 28.98 -6.94 0.06
CA ARG A 81 29.06 -6.85 -1.40
C ARG A 81 30.32 -7.56 -1.87
N LEU A 82 30.15 -8.44 -2.85
CA LEU A 82 31.27 -8.99 -3.62
C LEU A 82 31.58 -7.99 -4.74
N VAL A 83 32.82 -7.54 -4.80
CA VAL A 83 33.31 -6.62 -5.83
C VAL A 83 34.37 -7.32 -6.67
N ALA A 84 34.33 -7.10 -7.97
CA ALA A 84 35.33 -7.57 -8.91
C ALA A 84 35.57 -6.48 -9.95
N ASP A 85 36.82 -6.06 -10.10
CA ASP A 85 37.22 -4.99 -10.99
C ASP A 85 38.32 -5.49 -11.92
N GLY A 86 38.13 -5.28 -13.23
CA GLY A 86 39.13 -5.50 -14.26
C GLY A 86 39.39 -4.20 -15.00
N ARG A 87 40.63 -3.73 -15.02
CA ARG A 87 41.05 -2.52 -15.72
C ARG A 87 42.23 -2.88 -16.61
N SER A 88 42.15 -2.50 -17.88
CA SER A 88 43.30 -2.51 -18.80
C SER A 88 43.50 -1.08 -19.30
N SER A 89 44.72 -0.59 -19.19
CA SER A 89 45.07 0.78 -19.55
C SER A 89 46.34 0.75 -20.37
N GLN A 90 46.32 1.38 -21.53
CA GLN A 90 47.49 1.54 -22.37
C GLN A 90 47.74 3.03 -22.63
N SER A 91 48.94 3.48 -22.32
CA SER A 91 49.39 4.84 -22.61
C SER A 91 50.48 4.77 -23.69
N ILE A 92 50.27 5.53 -24.76
CA ILE A 92 51.27 5.71 -25.82
C ILE A 92 51.80 7.13 -25.66
N LEU A 93 53.09 7.23 -25.39
CA LEU A 93 53.78 8.49 -25.14
C LEU A 93 54.65 8.87 -26.35
N PRO A 94 54.77 10.17 -26.66
CA PRO A 94 55.65 10.61 -27.74
C PRO A 94 57.11 10.29 -27.40
N PHE A 95 57.89 9.95 -28.42
CA PHE A 95 59.31 9.72 -28.23
C PHE A 95 60.04 11.05 -27.98
N ASN A 96 60.53 11.24 -26.75
CA ASN A 96 61.33 12.40 -26.35
C ASN A 96 62.35 11.97 -25.27
N GLN A 97 63.28 12.86 -24.91
CA GLN A 97 64.35 12.54 -23.96
C GLN A 97 63.84 12.14 -22.56
N THR A 98 62.63 12.57 -22.18
CA THR A 98 62.02 12.21 -20.90
C THR A 98 61.43 10.80 -20.89
N ASN A 99 61.03 10.26 -22.05
CA ASN A 99 60.36 8.95 -22.15
C ASN A 99 61.29 7.78 -22.49
N ILE A 100 62.61 8.01 -22.55
CA ILE A 100 63.62 6.96 -22.81
C ILE A 100 63.62 5.91 -21.68
N PHE A 101 63.46 6.34 -20.42
CA PHE A 101 63.48 5.46 -19.24
C PHE A 101 62.12 4.80 -18.93
N THR A 102 61.02 5.40 -19.39
CA THR A 102 59.66 4.93 -19.10
C THR A 102 59.05 4.14 -20.24
N GLY A 103 59.65 4.19 -21.43
CA GLY A 103 59.11 3.62 -22.66
C GLY A 103 58.09 4.53 -23.35
N THR A 104 57.83 4.25 -24.62
CA THR A 104 56.79 4.92 -25.43
C THR A 104 55.44 4.21 -25.35
N LYS A 105 55.40 3.00 -24.82
CA LYS A 105 54.18 2.20 -24.64
C LYS A 105 54.18 1.60 -23.25
N ILE A 106 53.20 1.98 -22.45
CA ILE A 106 53.01 1.50 -21.09
C ILE A 106 51.65 0.80 -21.03
N SER A 107 51.62 -0.46 -20.62
CA SER A 107 50.40 -1.24 -20.36
C SER A 107 50.28 -1.51 -18.87
N ASP A 108 49.08 -1.29 -18.33
CA ASP A 108 48.75 -1.50 -16.93
C ASP A 108 47.41 -2.23 -16.84
N ASP A 109 47.48 -3.53 -16.58
CA ASP A 109 46.34 -4.42 -16.47
C ASP A 109 46.16 -4.85 -15.02
N THR A 110 45.05 -4.49 -14.39
CA THR A 110 44.73 -4.86 -13.01
C THR A 110 43.47 -5.70 -12.98
N ILE A 111 43.53 -6.86 -12.33
CA ILE A 111 42.37 -7.69 -12.01
C ILE A 111 42.33 -7.87 -10.50
N LYS A 112 41.20 -7.53 -9.88
CA LYS A 112 41.03 -7.67 -8.43
C LYS A 112 39.61 -8.10 -8.08
N GLY A 113 39.49 -8.78 -6.95
CA GLY A 113 38.22 -9.19 -6.36
C GLY A 113 38.26 -9.04 -4.86
N GLY A 114 37.11 -8.80 -4.23
CA GLY A 114 37.06 -8.54 -2.81
C GLY A 114 35.65 -8.52 -2.24
N ILE A 115 35.58 -8.33 -0.93
CA ILE A 115 34.35 -8.12 -0.20
C ILE A 115 34.38 -6.74 0.47
N GLU A 116 33.25 -6.06 0.49
CA GLU A 116 33.10 -4.79 1.20
C GLU A 116 31.79 -4.75 1.99
N LYS A 117 31.78 -3.98 3.09
CA LYS A 117 30.61 -3.76 3.93
C LYS A 117 30.71 -2.43 4.67
N ILE A 118 29.56 -1.76 4.83
CA ILE A 118 29.40 -0.63 5.74
C ILE A 118 28.65 -1.13 6.98
N LEU A 119 29.18 -0.89 8.16
CA LEU A 119 28.52 -1.22 9.42
C LEU A 119 27.49 -0.15 9.77
N GLN A 120 26.22 -0.53 9.90
CA GLN A 120 25.12 0.39 10.21
C GLN A 120 25.30 1.10 11.57
N THR A 121 25.71 0.38 12.62
CA THR A 121 25.80 0.90 13.99
C THR A 121 26.92 1.92 14.19
N THR A 122 28.04 1.74 13.48
CA THR A 122 29.26 2.56 13.64
C THR A 122 29.53 3.46 12.45
N GLY A 123 28.96 3.19 11.28
CA GLY A 123 29.28 3.87 10.02
C GLY A 123 30.63 3.46 9.42
N THR A 124 31.31 2.45 9.98
CA THR A 124 32.63 2.00 9.52
C THR A 124 32.51 1.30 8.17
N TYR A 125 33.31 1.72 7.20
CA TYR A 125 33.50 1.02 5.94
C TYR A 125 34.68 0.05 6.06
N PHE A 126 34.44 -1.20 5.65
CA PHE A 126 35.43 -2.26 5.62
C PHE A 126 35.50 -2.83 4.21
N LYS A 127 36.72 -2.98 3.68
CA LYS A 127 36.98 -3.61 2.40
C LYS A 127 38.19 -4.52 2.50
N VAL A 128 38.07 -5.72 1.97
CA VAL A 128 39.21 -6.62 1.73
C VAL A 128 39.21 -7.00 0.27
N GLU A 129 40.28 -6.68 -0.44
CA GLU A 129 40.46 -7.00 -1.85
C GLU A 129 41.80 -7.70 -2.09
N ALA A 130 41.82 -8.64 -3.02
CA ALA A 130 43.01 -9.31 -3.50
C ALA A 130 43.05 -9.21 -5.03
N GLY A 131 44.25 -9.07 -5.59
CA GLY A 131 44.37 -8.85 -7.03
C GLY A 131 45.77 -9.04 -7.56
N THR A 132 45.87 -8.95 -8.89
CA THR A 132 47.12 -8.94 -9.62
C THR A 132 47.12 -7.75 -10.56
N ARG A 133 48.28 -7.11 -10.67
CA ARG A 133 48.56 -6.03 -11.60
C ARG A 133 49.72 -6.44 -12.49
N ARG A 134 49.52 -6.45 -13.79
CA ARG A 134 50.57 -6.59 -14.80
C ARG A 134 50.95 -5.19 -15.28
N PHE A 135 52.19 -4.83 -15.07
CA PHE A 135 52.79 -3.62 -15.60
C PHE A 135 53.80 -4.01 -16.68
N ASP A 136 53.65 -3.44 -17.86
CA ASP A 136 54.47 -3.73 -19.03
C ASP A 136 54.92 -2.43 -19.68
N SER A 137 56.21 -2.28 -19.95
CA SER A 137 56.78 -1.09 -20.58
C SER A 137 57.81 -1.51 -21.61
N ASN A 138 57.75 -0.91 -22.79
CA ASN A 138 58.72 -1.15 -23.85
C ASN A 138 60.03 -0.35 -23.69
N ALA A 139 60.32 0.16 -22.48
CA ALA A 139 61.56 0.84 -22.19
C ALA A 139 62.75 -0.08 -22.48
N PHE A 140 63.74 0.42 -23.23
CA PHE A 140 64.97 -0.29 -23.59
C PHE A 140 64.81 -1.57 -24.44
N GLU A 141 63.59 -1.91 -24.87
CA GLU A 141 63.31 -3.12 -25.67
C GLU A 141 63.56 -2.92 -27.17
N ASN A 142 63.53 -1.67 -27.67
CA ASN A 142 63.68 -1.38 -29.10
C ASN A 142 65.14 -0.99 -29.43
N PRO A 143 65.90 -1.82 -30.15
CA PRO A 143 67.30 -1.55 -30.50
C PRO A 143 67.51 -0.30 -31.36
N ALA A 144 66.50 0.14 -32.11
CA ALA A 144 66.59 1.32 -32.99
C ALA A 144 66.47 2.66 -32.24
N THR A 145 65.97 2.64 -31.00
CA THR A 145 65.72 3.85 -30.19
C THR A 145 66.39 3.81 -28.81
N THR A 146 67.00 2.68 -28.46
CA THR A 146 67.71 2.47 -27.20
C THR A 146 69.19 2.81 -27.36
N PRO A 147 69.75 3.72 -26.54
CA PRO A 147 71.17 4.02 -26.56
C PRO A 147 72.03 2.76 -26.33
N ALA A 148 73.17 2.67 -27.02
CA ALA A 148 74.08 1.53 -26.90
C ALA A 148 74.49 1.30 -25.43
N GLY A 149 74.40 0.05 -24.97
CA GLY A 149 74.69 -0.34 -23.58
C GLY A 149 73.48 -0.35 -22.63
N PHE A 150 72.34 0.22 -23.03
CA PHE A 150 71.12 0.26 -22.19
C PHE A 150 70.13 -0.88 -22.48
N SER A 151 70.32 -1.67 -23.54
CA SER A 151 69.43 -2.79 -23.89
C SER A 151 69.35 -3.88 -22.81
N ALA A 152 70.37 -4.00 -21.95
CA ALA A 152 70.37 -4.90 -20.80
C ALA A 152 69.45 -4.45 -19.65
N LEU A 153 68.88 -3.23 -19.73
CA LEU A 153 67.95 -2.68 -18.74
C LEU A 153 66.48 -2.85 -19.18
N GLY A 154 66.21 -3.54 -20.29
CA GLY A 154 64.85 -3.94 -20.68
C GLY A 154 64.32 -4.95 -19.65
N ILE A 155 63.17 -4.62 -19.03
CA ILE A 155 62.58 -5.45 -17.97
C ILE A 155 61.34 -6.14 -18.54
N PRO A 156 61.22 -7.48 -18.40
CA PRO A 156 60.02 -8.19 -18.79
C PRO A 156 58.79 -7.74 -17.97
N PRO A 157 57.56 -8.08 -18.41
CA PRO A 157 56.34 -7.65 -17.71
C PRO A 157 56.37 -8.00 -16.22
N LEU A 158 56.09 -7.00 -15.40
CA LEU A 158 56.09 -7.11 -13.95
C LEU A 158 54.69 -7.50 -13.46
N TYR A 159 54.61 -8.63 -12.76
CA TYR A 159 53.40 -9.07 -12.09
C TYR A 159 53.47 -8.72 -10.61
N THR A 160 52.55 -7.88 -10.16
CA THR A 160 52.40 -7.47 -8.76
C THR A 160 51.12 -8.06 -8.20
N GLY A 161 51.23 -9.03 -7.30
CA GLY A 161 50.10 -9.55 -6.54
C GLY A 161 49.93 -8.79 -5.23
N PHE A 162 48.70 -8.56 -4.79
CA PHE A 162 48.42 -7.85 -3.54
C PHE A 162 47.19 -8.40 -2.81
N VAL A 163 47.23 -8.29 -1.49
CA VAL A 163 46.06 -8.41 -0.60
C VAL A 163 46.00 -7.13 0.23
N ARG A 164 44.85 -6.45 0.21
CA ARG A 164 44.64 -5.14 0.82
C ARG A 164 43.39 -5.14 1.68
N ALA A 165 43.54 -4.70 2.93
CA ALA A 165 42.45 -4.42 3.84
C ALA A 165 42.36 -2.91 4.07
N THR A 166 41.19 -2.32 3.84
CA THR A 166 40.89 -0.91 4.07
C THR A 166 39.80 -0.79 5.12
N ILE A 167 40.04 0.04 6.13
CA ILE A 167 39.08 0.46 7.13
C ILE A 167 38.93 1.98 7.00
N SER A 168 37.70 2.48 6.94
CA SER A 168 37.42 3.92 6.91
C SER A 168 36.29 4.27 7.88
N GLN A 169 36.46 5.34 8.64
CA GLN A 169 35.52 5.78 9.67
C GLN A 169 35.34 7.30 9.58
N ASP A 170 34.08 7.75 9.48
CA ASP A 170 33.73 9.16 9.72
C ASP A 170 33.60 9.40 11.23
N LEU A 171 34.30 10.41 11.73
CA LEU A 171 34.37 10.76 13.15
C LEU A 171 33.50 11.96 13.52
N LEU A 172 32.98 12.71 12.54
CA LEU A 172 32.21 13.93 12.80
C LEU A 172 30.80 13.81 12.22
N LYS A 173 30.62 14.20 10.96
CA LYS A 173 29.32 14.31 10.28
C LYS A 173 28.52 13.01 10.32
N ASN A 174 29.13 11.85 10.15
CA ASN A 174 28.44 10.57 10.30
C ASN A 174 29.01 9.72 11.45
N SER A 175 29.44 10.38 12.53
CA SER A 175 29.90 9.69 13.73
C SER A 175 28.85 8.70 14.22
N PHE A 176 29.27 7.45 14.45
CA PHE A 176 28.42 6.36 14.92
C PHE A 176 27.12 6.16 14.12
N GLY A 177 27.16 6.45 12.82
CA GLY A 177 26.03 6.27 11.92
C GLY A 177 24.81 7.15 12.22
N TYR A 178 24.99 8.32 12.86
CA TYR A 178 23.88 9.22 13.24
C TYR A 178 22.89 9.49 12.11
N LYS A 179 23.39 9.82 10.90
CA LYS A 179 22.54 10.06 9.72
C LYS A 179 21.82 8.78 9.28
N GLY A 180 22.50 7.64 9.35
CA GLY A 180 21.92 6.33 9.04
C GLY A 180 20.77 5.96 9.99
N LYS A 181 20.89 6.25 11.29
CA LYS A 181 19.82 6.02 12.28
C LYS A 181 18.59 6.89 12.02
N ASN A 182 18.81 8.17 11.72
CA ASN A 182 17.70 9.07 11.38
C ASN A 182 17.02 8.66 10.07
N GLU A 183 17.78 8.21 9.07
CA GLU A 183 17.23 7.69 7.81
C GLU A 183 16.37 6.44 8.06
N VAL A 184 16.83 5.52 8.91
CA VAL A 184 16.03 4.35 9.32
C VAL A 184 14.74 4.79 10.01
N LYS A 185 14.81 5.74 10.94
CA LYS A 185 13.61 6.29 11.61
C LYS A 185 12.63 6.92 10.61
N ILE A 186 13.13 7.64 9.61
CA ILE A 186 12.29 8.21 8.53
C ILE A 186 11.58 7.08 7.77
N LEU A 187 12.31 6.05 7.37
CA LEU A 187 11.76 4.93 6.61
C LEU A 187 10.76 4.10 7.42
N GLU A 188 11.01 3.87 8.71
CA GLU A 188 10.07 3.21 9.63
C GLU A 188 8.78 4.03 9.75
N SER A 189 8.90 5.34 9.97
CA SER A 189 7.74 6.24 10.06
C SER A 189 6.96 6.27 8.73
N GLN A 190 7.65 6.25 7.59
CA GLN A 190 7.04 6.19 6.26
C GLN A 190 6.28 4.87 6.05
N ALA A 191 6.85 3.74 6.50
CA ALA A 191 6.19 2.44 6.43
C ALA A 191 4.94 2.39 7.31
N GLU A 192 4.98 2.98 8.52
CA GLU A 192 3.81 3.12 9.38
C GLU A 192 2.72 3.99 8.73
N ILE A 193 3.08 5.09 8.06
CA ILE A 193 2.12 5.91 7.31
C ILE A 193 1.42 5.08 6.23
N VAL A 194 2.17 4.28 5.47
CA VAL A 194 1.60 3.40 4.43
C VAL A 194 0.66 2.36 5.05
N LYS A 195 1.02 1.75 6.18
CA LYS A 195 0.15 0.81 6.91
C LYS A 195 -1.17 1.47 7.32
N ASN A 196 -1.11 2.66 7.90
CA ASN A 196 -2.28 3.43 8.30
C ASN A 196 -3.17 3.82 7.11
N GLN A 197 -2.56 4.24 5.99
CA GLN A 197 -3.27 4.57 4.76
C GLN A 197 -4.00 3.35 4.18
N VAL A 198 -3.34 2.18 4.14
CA VAL A 198 -3.97 0.93 3.69
C VAL A 198 -5.13 0.56 4.62
N SER A 199 -4.97 0.68 5.94
CA SER A 199 -6.06 0.44 6.90
C SER A 199 -7.26 1.35 6.67
N GLN A 200 -7.03 2.63 6.36
CA GLN A 200 -8.09 3.59 6.04
C GLN A 200 -8.79 3.23 4.72
N GLN A 201 -8.03 2.82 3.70
CA GLN A 201 -8.57 2.39 2.41
C GLN A 201 -9.39 1.10 2.53
N ILE A 202 -8.97 0.14 3.36
CA ILE A 202 -9.76 -1.05 3.70
C ILE A 202 -11.08 -0.63 4.35
N SER A 203 -11.02 0.28 5.34
CA SER A 203 -12.23 0.79 6.01
C SER A 203 -13.18 1.49 5.03
N ALA A 204 -12.65 2.24 4.06
CA ALA A 204 -13.43 2.87 3.01
C ALA A 204 -14.12 1.84 2.10
N VAL A 205 -13.41 0.77 1.70
CA VAL A 205 -13.99 -0.33 0.90
C VAL A 205 -15.12 -1.03 1.67
N ILE A 206 -14.94 -1.28 2.98
CA ILE A 206 -16.00 -1.87 3.81
C ILE A 206 -17.23 -0.97 3.84
N VAL A 207 -17.04 0.33 4.06
CA VAL A 207 -18.15 1.30 4.08
C VAL A 207 -18.84 1.38 2.72
N GLU A 208 -18.09 1.39 1.62
CA GLU A 208 -18.64 1.39 0.26
C GLU A 208 -19.50 0.13 0.01
N SER A 209 -18.99 -1.06 0.37
CA SER A 209 -19.75 -2.30 0.24
C SER A 209 -21.02 -2.32 1.11
N LEU A 210 -20.97 -1.73 2.30
CA LEU A 210 -22.15 -1.59 3.17
C LEU A 210 -23.18 -0.59 2.59
N VAL A 211 -22.70 0.52 2.02
CA VAL A 211 -23.57 1.48 1.30
C VAL A 211 -24.25 0.83 0.11
N ASP A 212 -23.53 0.03 -0.69
CA ASP A 212 -24.11 -0.72 -1.81
C ASP A 212 -25.17 -1.72 -1.33
N PHE A 213 -24.91 -2.41 -0.21
CA PHE A 213 -25.86 -3.34 0.41
C PHE A 213 -27.14 -2.63 0.85
N TRP A 214 -27.02 -1.46 1.46
CA TRP A 214 -28.18 -0.71 1.91
C TRP A 214 -28.94 0.00 0.79
N ASP A 215 -28.28 0.46 -0.26
CA ASP A 215 -28.96 0.95 -1.46
C ASP A 215 -29.83 -0.17 -2.06
N TYR A 216 -29.29 -1.39 -2.18
CA TYR A 216 -30.08 -2.55 -2.59
C TYR A 216 -31.26 -2.86 -1.65
N SER A 217 -31.07 -2.72 -0.34
CA SER A 217 -32.15 -2.83 0.66
C SER A 217 -33.28 -1.81 0.41
N ILE A 218 -32.94 -0.53 0.24
CA ILE A 218 -33.90 0.54 -0.05
C ILE A 218 -34.67 0.23 -1.33
N LYS A 219 -33.98 -0.13 -2.42
CA LYS A 219 -34.63 -0.43 -3.69
C LYS A 219 -35.54 -1.66 -3.60
N THR A 220 -35.15 -2.66 -2.82
CA THR A 220 -35.98 -3.84 -2.56
C THR A 220 -37.26 -3.47 -1.81
N GLN A 221 -37.15 -2.65 -0.77
CA GLN A 221 -38.31 -2.19 -0.01
C GLN A 221 -39.20 -1.25 -0.84
N ALA A 222 -38.62 -0.38 -1.67
CA ALA A 222 -39.36 0.47 -2.59
C ALA A 222 -40.21 -0.37 -3.57
N VAL A 223 -39.66 -1.47 -4.12
CA VAL A 223 -40.44 -2.40 -4.95
C VAL A 223 -41.61 -3.00 -4.18
N LYS A 224 -41.42 -3.38 -2.90
CA LYS A 224 -42.53 -3.89 -2.05
C LYS A 224 -43.63 -2.84 -1.87
N THR A 225 -43.25 -1.61 -1.54
CA THR A 225 -44.19 -0.48 -1.40
C THR A 225 -44.93 -0.15 -2.70
N TYR A 226 -44.23 -0.09 -3.85
CA TYR A 226 -44.90 0.17 -5.14
C TYR A 226 -45.80 -0.99 -5.59
N LYS A 227 -45.46 -2.24 -5.26
CA LYS A 227 -46.39 -3.39 -5.47
C LYS A 227 -47.68 -3.21 -4.66
N GLN A 228 -47.57 -2.82 -3.39
CA GLN A 228 -48.73 -2.51 -2.55
C GLN A 228 -49.54 -1.35 -3.11
N LEU A 229 -48.90 -0.30 -3.63
CA LEU A 229 -49.58 0.82 -4.30
C LEU A 229 -50.38 0.35 -5.51
N VAL A 230 -49.80 -0.48 -6.39
CA VAL A 230 -50.51 -1.05 -7.55
C VAL A 230 -51.72 -1.87 -7.10
N GLU A 231 -51.55 -2.73 -6.09
CA GLU A 231 -52.63 -3.56 -5.56
C GLU A 231 -53.76 -2.71 -4.95
N ASN A 232 -53.42 -1.74 -4.12
CA ASN A 232 -54.38 -0.83 -3.49
C ASN A 232 -55.12 0.01 -4.54
N THR A 233 -54.41 0.55 -5.53
CA THR A 233 -55.00 1.33 -6.63
C THR A 233 -55.95 0.48 -7.46
N LYS A 234 -55.58 -0.78 -7.76
CA LYS A 234 -56.42 -1.75 -8.46
C LYS A 234 -57.68 -2.09 -7.66
N ASN A 235 -57.55 -2.27 -6.34
CA ASN A 235 -58.67 -2.54 -5.45
C ASN A 235 -59.64 -1.35 -5.40
N ILE A 236 -59.13 -0.12 -5.30
CA ILE A 236 -59.96 1.09 -5.30
C ILE A 236 -60.64 1.28 -6.66
N ARG A 237 -59.92 1.10 -7.77
CA ARG A 237 -60.48 1.12 -9.13
C ARG A 237 -61.65 0.14 -9.28
N ASN A 238 -61.46 -1.11 -8.84
CA ASN A 238 -62.51 -2.14 -8.93
C ASN A 238 -63.72 -1.77 -8.07
N LEU A 239 -63.52 -1.14 -6.92
CA LEU A 239 -64.59 -0.61 -6.09
C LEU A 239 -65.35 0.53 -6.80
N THR A 240 -64.63 1.43 -7.47
CA THR A 240 -65.23 2.53 -8.25
C THR A 240 -66.07 2.00 -9.42
N ILE A 241 -65.58 0.99 -10.15
CA ILE A 241 -66.36 0.32 -11.23
C ILE A 241 -67.66 -0.28 -10.68
N ARG A 242 -67.61 -0.93 -9.52
CA ARG A 242 -68.81 -1.47 -8.86
C ARG A 242 -69.77 -0.35 -8.46
N LYS A 243 -69.28 0.74 -7.89
CA LYS A 243 -70.11 1.92 -7.56
C LYS A 243 -70.74 2.54 -8.79
N GLN A 244 -70.00 2.64 -9.90
CA GLN A 244 -70.54 3.13 -11.17
C GLN A 244 -71.68 2.24 -11.68
N SER A 245 -71.54 0.92 -11.62
CA SER A 245 -72.61 -0.02 -12.02
C SER A 245 -73.89 0.11 -11.18
N LEU A 246 -73.76 0.63 -9.97
CA LEU A 246 -74.86 0.93 -9.04
C LEU A 246 -75.38 2.37 -9.16
N GLY A 247 -74.83 3.17 -10.08
CA GLY A 247 -75.19 4.59 -10.25
C GLY A 247 -74.65 5.53 -9.15
N LEU A 248 -73.69 5.06 -8.34
CA LEU A 248 -73.14 5.80 -7.19
C LEU A 248 -71.78 6.47 -7.48
N SER A 249 -71.32 6.44 -8.72
CA SER A 249 -70.04 7.02 -9.18
C SER A 249 -70.12 7.34 -10.67
N GLU A 250 -69.39 8.36 -11.11
CA GLU A 250 -69.39 8.82 -12.51
C GLU A 250 -68.31 8.11 -13.34
N SER A 251 -68.53 8.03 -14.66
CA SER A 251 -67.60 7.36 -15.59
C SER A 251 -66.20 8.00 -15.60
N PHE A 252 -66.10 9.31 -15.37
CA PHE A 252 -64.81 10.00 -15.34
C PHE A 252 -63.93 9.55 -14.16
N GLU A 253 -64.51 9.14 -13.03
CA GLU A 253 -63.77 8.65 -11.87
C GLU A 253 -63.07 7.31 -12.19
N VAL A 254 -63.75 6.43 -12.94
CA VAL A 254 -63.14 5.17 -13.40
C VAL A 254 -61.97 5.44 -14.35
N ASN A 255 -62.10 6.41 -15.24
CA ASN A 255 -61.00 6.83 -16.13
C ASN A 255 -59.83 7.42 -15.36
N GLN A 256 -60.08 8.20 -14.30
CA GLN A 256 -59.05 8.71 -13.41
C GLN A 256 -58.29 7.56 -12.73
N TRP A 257 -58.99 6.57 -12.18
CA TRP A 257 -58.36 5.40 -11.56
C TRP A 257 -57.62 4.50 -12.56
N ASN A 258 -58.07 4.43 -13.83
CA ASN A 258 -57.31 3.77 -14.90
C ASN A 258 -55.95 4.45 -15.11
N ALA A 259 -55.93 5.79 -15.20
CA ALA A 259 -54.69 6.55 -15.38
C ALA A 259 -53.74 6.39 -14.18
N LEU A 260 -54.27 6.40 -12.96
CA LEU A 260 -53.49 6.20 -11.74
C LEU A 260 -52.90 4.78 -11.64
N LEU A 261 -53.65 3.76 -12.07
CA LEU A 261 -53.14 2.39 -12.12
C LEU A 261 -51.95 2.29 -13.08
N ALA A 262 -52.07 2.84 -14.29
CA ALA A 262 -50.97 2.88 -15.25
C ALA A 262 -49.76 3.65 -14.71
N GLN A 263 -49.98 4.75 -13.98
CA GLN A 263 -48.90 5.48 -13.31
C GLN A 263 -48.21 4.65 -12.22
N ALA A 264 -48.98 3.95 -11.39
CA ALA A 264 -48.44 3.07 -10.34
C ALA A 264 -47.65 1.89 -10.94
N GLU A 265 -48.12 1.31 -12.04
CA GLU A 265 -47.41 0.27 -12.80
C GLU A 265 -46.08 0.79 -13.35
N ASN A 266 -46.06 2.00 -13.92
CA ASN A 266 -44.81 2.64 -14.38
C ASN A 266 -43.81 2.89 -13.24
N GLN A 267 -44.29 3.30 -12.06
CA GLN A 267 -43.45 3.48 -10.88
C GLN A 267 -42.88 2.16 -10.38
N LEU A 268 -43.69 1.09 -10.38
CA LEU A 268 -43.24 -0.25 -10.03
C LEU A 268 -42.16 -0.76 -11.00
N GLU A 269 -42.36 -0.62 -12.31
CA GLU A 269 -41.38 -1.01 -13.32
C GLU A 269 -40.06 -0.26 -13.14
N THR A 270 -40.13 1.05 -12.92
CA THR A 270 -38.94 1.88 -12.64
C THR A 270 -38.20 1.40 -11.38
N ALA A 271 -38.93 1.09 -10.31
CA ALA A 271 -38.35 0.59 -9.07
C ALA A 271 -37.70 -0.80 -9.26
N GLN A 272 -38.28 -1.66 -10.09
CA GLN A 272 -37.71 -2.97 -10.43
C GLN A 272 -36.39 -2.82 -11.19
N VAL A 273 -36.32 -1.93 -12.18
CA VAL A 273 -35.08 -1.64 -12.91
C VAL A 273 -34.00 -1.12 -11.96
N GLN A 274 -34.33 -0.18 -11.06
CA GLN A 274 -33.39 0.34 -10.05
C GLN A 274 -32.93 -0.73 -9.05
N LYS A 275 -33.81 -1.67 -8.66
CA LYS A 275 -33.45 -2.83 -7.83
C LYS A 275 -32.43 -3.71 -8.55
N GLU A 276 -32.63 -3.99 -9.85
CA GLU A 276 -31.69 -4.81 -10.61
C GLU A 276 -30.35 -4.11 -10.90
N GLU A 277 -30.35 -2.78 -11.01
CA GLU A 277 -29.12 -2.00 -11.12
C GLU A 277 -28.31 -2.02 -9.81
N SER A 278 -28.96 -1.72 -8.67
CA SER A 278 -28.32 -1.78 -7.35
C SER A 278 -27.84 -3.20 -7.00
N LYS A 279 -28.60 -4.24 -7.37
CA LYS A 279 -28.18 -5.64 -7.27
C LYS A 279 -26.89 -5.90 -8.06
N ARG A 280 -26.83 -5.48 -9.33
CA ARG A 280 -25.64 -5.67 -10.18
C ARG A 280 -24.42 -4.93 -9.63
N LYS A 281 -24.62 -3.75 -9.02
CA LYS A 281 -23.56 -3.00 -8.34
C LYS A 281 -23.04 -3.76 -7.12
N LEU A 282 -23.94 -4.24 -6.26
CA LEU A 282 -23.61 -5.02 -5.07
C LEU A 282 -22.89 -6.32 -5.41
N VAL A 283 -23.38 -7.07 -6.40
CA VAL A 283 -22.77 -8.31 -6.89
C VAL A 283 -21.34 -8.06 -7.39
N ARG A 284 -21.10 -6.94 -8.07
CA ARG A 284 -19.76 -6.53 -8.53
C ARG A 284 -18.84 -6.17 -7.36
N SER A 285 -19.36 -5.43 -6.38
CA SER A 285 -18.63 -5.00 -5.18
C SER A 285 -18.19 -6.19 -4.31
N LEU A 286 -19.06 -7.20 -4.19
CA LEU A 286 -18.84 -8.40 -3.38
C LEU A 286 -18.32 -9.63 -4.15
N LYS A 287 -18.15 -9.51 -5.47
CA LYS A 287 -17.75 -10.61 -6.38
C LYS A 287 -18.59 -11.88 -6.18
N ILE A 288 -19.90 -11.71 -6.08
CA ILE A 288 -20.83 -12.84 -5.99
C ILE A 288 -20.96 -13.45 -7.40
N PRO A 289 -20.95 -14.79 -7.56
CA PRO A 289 -21.15 -15.41 -8.87
C PRO A 289 -22.46 -14.99 -9.52
N ASP A 290 -22.41 -14.76 -10.83
CA ASP A 290 -23.58 -14.41 -11.63
C ASP A 290 -24.65 -15.51 -11.50
N GLY A 291 -25.90 -15.11 -11.24
CA GLY A 291 -27.02 -16.03 -11.02
C GLY A 291 -27.39 -16.31 -9.56
N THR A 292 -26.59 -15.86 -8.59
CA THR A 292 -26.91 -16.04 -7.16
C THR A 292 -28.12 -15.17 -6.76
N SER A 293 -29.15 -15.77 -6.16
CA SER A 293 -30.32 -15.06 -5.64
C SER A 293 -30.01 -14.45 -4.26
N LEU A 294 -30.20 -13.14 -4.11
CA LEU A 294 -30.02 -12.44 -2.84
C LEU A 294 -31.33 -12.43 -2.06
N SER A 295 -31.23 -12.59 -0.74
CA SER A 295 -32.39 -12.47 0.15
C SER A 295 -32.97 -11.05 0.14
N GLU A 296 -34.30 -10.96 0.26
CA GLU A 296 -35.02 -9.69 0.38
C GLU A 296 -35.08 -9.14 1.82
N GLU A 297 -34.55 -9.89 2.80
CA GLU A 297 -34.52 -9.51 4.21
C GLU A 297 -33.18 -8.82 4.52
N THR A 298 -33.27 -7.63 5.12
CA THR A 298 -32.10 -6.83 5.49
C THR A 298 -32.12 -6.54 6.98
N ASN A 299 -31.10 -7.02 7.69
CA ASN A 299 -30.89 -6.75 9.10
C ASN A 299 -30.35 -5.32 9.26
N LEU A 300 -31.25 -4.36 9.44
CA LEU A 300 -30.94 -2.97 9.77
C LEU A 300 -31.10 -2.76 11.28
N LEU A 301 -30.15 -2.08 11.92
CA LEU A 301 -30.26 -1.76 13.34
C LEU A 301 -31.36 -0.70 13.55
N GLU A 302 -32.12 -0.86 14.63
CA GLU A 302 -33.29 -0.04 14.95
C GLU A 302 -33.07 0.87 16.18
N GLU A 303 -32.04 0.59 16.97
CA GLU A 303 -31.72 1.30 18.21
C GLU A 303 -30.22 1.57 18.37
N LEU A 304 -29.91 2.68 19.05
CA LEU A 304 -28.57 3.00 19.52
C LEU A 304 -28.23 2.10 20.71
N LEU A 305 -27.25 1.21 20.57
CA LEU A 305 -26.79 0.32 21.64
C LEU A 305 -26.11 1.08 22.79
N GLU A 306 -25.42 2.17 22.48
CA GLU A 306 -24.72 3.03 23.46
C GLU A 306 -24.86 4.50 23.03
N LYS A 307 -25.06 5.40 24.00
CA LYS A 307 -25.14 6.84 23.72
C LYS A 307 -23.73 7.38 23.42
N PRO A 308 -23.52 8.16 22.34
CA PRO A 308 -22.20 8.75 22.06
C PRO A 308 -21.73 9.66 23.20
N ASP A 309 -20.44 9.62 23.53
CA ASP A 309 -19.80 10.51 24.50
C ASP A 309 -18.64 11.22 23.83
N TYR A 310 -18.87 12.50 23.52
CA TYR A 310 -17.92 13.33 22.81
C TYR A 310 -16.52 13.33 23.43
N ILE A 311 -16.37 13.39 24.76
CA ILE A 311 -15.05 13.48 25.39
C ILE A 311 -14.31 12.15 25.23
N LYS A 312 -14.98 11.06 25.58
CA LYS A 312 -14.42 9.70 25.48
C LYS A 312 -14.09 9.32 24.03
N ASP A 313 -14.98 9.64 23.09
CA ASP A 313 -14.81 9.34 21.67
C ASP A 313 -13.71 10.21 21.03
N LEU A 314 -13.53 11.46 21.48
CA LEU A 314 -12.45 12.32 21.01
C LEU A 314 -11.08 11.82 21.47
N GLU A 315 -10.95 11.43 22.74
CA GLU A 315 -9.72 10.82 23.26
C GLU A 315 -9.38 9.51 22.53
N TYR A 316 -10.41 8.73 22.20
CA TYR A 316 -10.26 7.53 21.41
C TYR A 316 -9.76 7.83 19.99
N ALA A 317 -10.35 8.83 19.33
CA ALA A 317 -9.99 9.24 17.99
C ALA A 317 -8.52 9.70 17.91
N TYR A 318 -8.03 10.49 18.87
CA TYR A 318 -6.62 10.91 18.88
C TYR A 318 -5.62 9.76 19.00
N LYS A 319 -6.03 8.59 19.53
CA LYS A 319 -5.16 7.42 19.67
C LYS A 319 -5.20 6.49 18.46
N HIS A 320 -6.33 6.41 17.77
CA HIS A 320 -6.55 5.38 16.75
C HIS A 320 -6.71 5.93 15.33
N ARG A 321 -7.08 7.20 15.16
CA ARG A 321 -7.41 7.74 13.84
C ARG A 321 -6.16 7.84 12.95
N ALA A 322 -6.24 7.19 11.78
CA ALA A 322 -5.11 6.98 10.90
C ALA A 322 -4.49 8.28 10.37
N ASP A 323 -5.31 9.26 9.99
CA ASP A 323 -4.86 10.57 9.54
C ASP A 323 -4.05 11.32 10.61
N PHE A 324 -4.54 11.35 11.85
CA PHE A 324 -3.86 12.02 12.97
C PHE A 324 -2.53 11.35 13.30
N LEU A 325 -2.51 10.02 13.38
CA LEU A 325 -1.27 9.26 13.54
C LEU A 325 -0.29 9.53 12.39
N ASN A 326 -0.78 9.64 11.16
CA ASN A 326 0.05 9.97 10.00
C ASN A 326 0.65 11.38 10.10
N ALA A 327 -0.09 12.36 10.62
CA ALA A 327 0.44 13.70 10.85
C ALA A 327 1.54 13.71 11.92
N LEU A 328 1.36 12.94 13.01
CA LEU A 328 2.41 12.76 14.03
C LEU A 328 3.67 12.14 13.43
N LYS A 329 3.51 11.08 12.61
CA LYS A 329 4.65 10.44 11.92
C LYS A 329 5.31 11.37 10.90
N GLN A 330 4.54 12.20 10.21
CA GLN A 330 5.09 13.21 9.31
C GLN A 330 5.92 14.27 10.06
N LYS A 331 5.51 14.65 11.27
CA LYS A 331 6.29 15.52 12.16
C LYS A 331 7.58 14.84 12.62
N GLU A 332 7.54 13.56 12.98
CA GLU A 332 8.75 12.78 13.31
C GLU A 332 9.73 12.74 12.14
N ILE A 333 9.23 12.55 10.91
CA ILE A 333 10.03 12.60 9.67
C ILE A 333 10.65 13.99 9.48
N ALA A 334 9.86 15.06 9.64
CA ALA A 334 10.34 16.43 9.49
C ALA A 334 11.41 16.80 10.53
N GLU A 335 11.26 16.31 11.77
CA GLU A 335 12.25 16.50 12.84
C GLU A 335 13.56 15.76 12.52
N ALA A 336 13.48 14.50 12.07
CA ALA A 336 14.64 13.71 11.66
C ALA A 336 15.34 14.34 10.43
N ALA A 337 14.57 14.86 9.48
CA ALA A 337 15.10 15.58 8.31
C ALA A 337 15.81 16.88 8.72
N LEU A 338 15.26 17.66 9.66
CA LEU A 338 15.91 18.84 10.21
C LEU A 338 17.21 18.50 10.93
N LYS A 339 17.22 17.42 11.73
CA LYS A 339 18.43 16.89 12.37
C LYS A 339 19.49 16.51 11.34
N ASN A 340 19.11 15.86 10.24
CA ASN A 340 20.00 15.50 9.14
C ASN A 340 20.54 16.73 8.40
N ALA A 341 19.69 17.72 8.12
CA ALA A 341 20.10 18.96 7.45
C ALA A 341 21.05 19.81 8.31
N ASN A 342 20.79 19.90 9.63
CA ASN A 342 21.69 20.57 10.56
C ASN A 342 23.04 19.84 10.65
N ASN A 343 23.01 18.51 10.68
CA ASN A 343 24.22 17.70 10.66
C ASN A 343 25.01 17.86 9.35
N ASP A 344 24.34 18.12 8.22
CA ASP A 344 25.01 18.36 6.95
C ASP A 344 25.88 19.62 6.92
N ARG A 345 25.64 20.58 7.82
CA ARG A 345 26.48 21.78 8.04
C ARG A 345 27.80 21.50 8.74
N LEU A 346 27.91 20.36 9.42
CA LEU A 346 29.11 20.03 10.19
C LEU A 346 30.26 19.60 9.27
N PRO A 347 31.53 19.86 9.67
CA PRO A 347 32.68 19.33 8.95
C PRO A 347 32.66 17.80 8.92
N THR A 348 33.17 17.23 7.83
CA THR A 348 33.48 15.79 7.74
C THR A 348 34.93 15.55 8.11
N LEU A 349 35.19 14.57 8.96
CA LEU A 349 36.53 14.06 9.24
C LEU A 349 36.52 12.54 9.07
N THR A 350 37.03 12.07 7.94
CA THR A 350 37.15 10.64 7.68
C THR A 350 38.59 10.20 7.87
N ILE A 351 38.78 9.20 8.74
CA ILE A 351 40.07 8.53 8.91
C ILE A 351 39.98 7.19 8.18
N SER A 352 40.89 6.96 7.26
CA SER A 352 41.06 5.68 6.59
C SER A 352 42.45 5.11 6.81
N GLY A 353 42.50 3.82 7.06
CA GLY A 353 43.72 3.03 7.17
C GLY A 353 43.67 1.90 6.16
N THR A 354 44.73 1.76 5.37
CA THR A 354 44.89 0.66 4.43
C THR A 354 46.16 -0.09 4.79
N GLY A 355 46.01 -1.39 5.07
CA GLY A 355 47.13 -2.31 5.17
C GLY A 355 47.15 -3.23 3.96
N ALA A 356 48.26 -3.31 3.26
CA ALA A 356 48.44 -4.23 2.15
C ALA A 356 49.72 -5.07 2.31
N SER A 357 49.66 -6.30 1.81
CA SER A 357 50.82 -7.14 1.55
C SER A 357 50.92 -7.32 0.05
N GLN A 358 52.09 -7.08 -0.51
CA GLN A 358 52.34 -7.21 -1.95
C GLN A 358 53.54 -8.12 -2.22
N ALA A 359 53.56 -8.70 -3.41
CA ALA A 359 54.70 -9.40 -3.96
C ALA A 359 54.83 -9.05 -5.44
N GLN A 360 56.06 -9.03 -5.92
CA GLN A 360 56.36 -8.71 -7.31
C GLN A 360 57.31 -9.76 -7.89
N ASN A 361 57.01 -10.22 -9.10
CA ASN A 361 57.89 -11.09 -9.87
C ASN A 361 57.73 -10.81 -11.38
N ILE A 362 58.60 -11.44 -12.18
CA ILE A 362 58.64 -11.30 -13.65
C ILE A 362 58.16 -12.56 -14.40
N ILE A 363 57.77 -13.61 -13.68
CA ILE A 363 57.52 -14.94 -14.26
C ILE A 363 56.01 -15.15 -14.42
N SER A 364 55.24 -15.08 -13.33
CA SER A 364 53.81 -15.33 -13.37
C SER A 364 53.03 -14.68 -12.22
N PRO A 365 51.75 -14.31 -12.43
CA PRO A 365 50.87 -13.85 -11.36
C PRO A 365 50.74 -14.83 -10.19
N GLN A 366 50.79 -16.14 -10.46
CA GLN A 366 50.55 -17.19 -9.48
C GLN A 366 51.70 -17.30 -8.47
N GLU A 367 52.94 -17.07 -8.90
CA GLU A 367 54.10 -17.12 -8.02
C GLU A 367 54.03 -16.10 -6.88
N ASN A 368 53.40 -14.94 -7.11
CA ASN A 368 53.17 -13.95 -6.06
C ASN A 368 52.36 -14.48 -4.87
N TYR A 369 51.56 -15.54 -5.06
CA TYR A 369 50.72 -16.12 -4.01
C TYR A 369 51.30 -17.41 -3.41
N ILE A 370 52.13 -18.14 -4.16
CA ILE A 370 52.58 -19.49 -3.81
C ILE A 370 54.03 -19.50 -3.29
N ASP A 371 54.85 -18.51 -3.66
CA ASP A 371 56.26 -18.44 -3.25
C ASP A 371 56.39 -18.26 -1.72
N SER A 372 57.08 -19.20 -1.08
CA SER A 372 57.33 -19.24 0.36
C SER A 372 58.32 -18.20 0.88
N ASN A 373 59.14 -17.60 0.00
CA ASN A 373 60.20 -16.66 0.36
C ASN A 373 59.90 -15.22 -0.08
N GLN A 374 59.21 -15.03 -1.19
CA GLN A 374 58.89 -13.70 -1.74
C GLN A 374 57.39 -13.45 -1.99
N GLY A 375 56.52 -14.42 -1.72
CA GLY A 375 55.09 -14.29 -1.95
C GLY A 375 54.36 -13.43 -0.91
N ILE A 376 53.12 -13.06 -1.21
CA ILE A 376 52.26 -12.17 -0.39
C ILE A 376 52.04 -12.73 1.02
N THR A 377 52.06 -14.06 1.18
CA THR A 377 51.89 -14.77 2.46
C THR A 377 53.05 -14.56 3.42
N THR A 378 54.24 -14.24 2.91
CA THR A 378 55.42 -13.93 3.74
C THR A 378 55.30 -12.57 4.43
N ALA A 379 54.40 -11.72 3.94
CA ALA A 379 54.21 -10.35 4.40
C ALA A 379 55.54 -9.56 4.48
N LYS A 380 56.51 -9.85 3.61
CA LYS A 380 57.80 -9.17 3.58
C LYS A 380 57.70 -7.74 3.07
N TYR A 381 56.87 -7.52 2.03
CA TYR A 381 56.63 -6.21 1.45
C TYR A 381 55.24 -5.70 1.88
N LYS A 382 55.20 -5.04 3.03
CA LYS A 382 53.99 -4.44 3.61
C LYS A 382 53.87 -2.98 3.18
N GLU A 383 52.65 -2.56 2.86
CA GLU A 383 52.30 -1.17 2.63
C GLU A 383 51.27 -0.77 3.70
N TRP A 384 51.54 0.32 4.41
CA TRP A 384 50.60 0.91 5.36
C TRP A 384 50.34 2.35 4.96
N THR A 385 49.09 2.65 4.64
CA THR A 385 48.67 3.98 4.20
C THR A 385 47.58 4.49 5.13
N GLY A 386 47.88 5.56 5.87
CA GLY A 386 46.90 6.30 6.65
C GLY A 386 46.50 7.56 5.89
N GLN A 387 45.20 7.79 5.74
CA GLN A 387 44.67 9.00 5.14
C GLN A 387 43.67 9.63 6.09
N MET A 388 43.85 10.93 6.34
CA MET A 388 42.88 11.76 7.05
C MET A 388 42.34 12.76 6.04
N ASN A 389 41.02 12.72 5.82
CA ASN A 389 40.35 13.65 4.94
C ASN A 389 39.40 14.53 5.76
N PHE A 390 39.74 15.81 5.85
CA PHE A 390 38.94 16.83 6.49
C PHE A 390 38.34 17.72 5.40
N ALA A 391 37.01 17.87 5.42
CA ALA A 391 36.32 18.79 4.52
C ALA A 391 35.29 19.61 5.31
N TYR A 392 35.37 20.93 5.14
CA TYR A 392 34.44 21.87 5.75
C TYR A 392 33.72 22.65 4.64
N PRO A 393 32.39 22.56 4.52
CA PRO A 393 31.67 23.30 3.50
C PRO A 393 31.64 24.79 3.86
N LEU A 394 32.47 25.58 3.19
CA LEU A 394 32.50 27.03 3.34
C LEU A 394 31.50 27.69 2.40
N ALA A 395 30.60 28.52 2.94
CA ALA A 395 29.62 29.31 2.18
C ALA A 395 28.77 28.51 1.18
N ASP A 396 28.56 27.22 1.43
CA ASP A 396 27.72 26.36 0.58
C ASP A 396 26.24 26.74 0.74
N LYS A 397 25.75 27.57 -0.19
CA LYS A 397 24.35 28.01 -0.23
C LYS A 397 23.36 26.84 -0.31
N GLY A 398 23.75 25.70 -0.88
CA GLY A 398 22.91 24.51 -0.96
C GLY A 398 22.61 23.93 0.42
N ILE A 399 23.62 23.85 1.30
CA ILE A 399 23.44 23.35 2.67
C ILE A 399 22.58 24.32 3.49
N TYR A 400 22.81 25.64 3.38
CA TYR A 400 21.98 26.64 4.06
C TYR A 400 20.52 26.62 3.57
N ALA A 401 20.31 26.47 2.27
CA ALA A 401 18.97 26.30 1.71
C ALA A 401 18.31 25.02 2.25
N GLY A 402 19.02 23.88 2.28
CA GLY A 402 18.50 22.63 2.82
C GLY A 402 18.07 22.72 4.30
N VAL A 403 18.83 23.44 5.13
CA VAL A 403 18.46 23.67 6.54
C VAL A 403 17.23 24.58 6.66
N ARG A 404 17.17 25.63 5.85
CA ARG A 404 15.99 26.52 5.79
C ARG A 404 14.76 25.73 5.37
N ASP A 405 14.85 24.92 4.33
CA ASP A 405 13.75 24.13 3.81
C ASP A 405 13.29 23.09 4.82
N ALA A 406 14.22 22.40 5.50
CA ALA A 406 13.89 21.47 6.59
C ALA A 406 13.24 22.18 7.80
N THR A 407 13.67 23.41 8.12
CA THR A 407 13.06 24.22 9.18
C THR A 407 11.63 24.62 8.82
N ILE A 408 11.40 25.04 7.57
CA ILE A 408 10.06 25.35 7.06
C ILE A 408 9.19 24.09 7.05
N GLY A 409 9.74 22.96 6.58
CA GLY A 409 9.04 21.66 6.57
C GLY A 409 8.62 21.22 7.97
N MET A 410 9.46 21.42 8.99
CA MET A 410 9.11 21.16 10.39
C MET A 410 7.96 22.06 10.87
N ARG A 411 7.99 23.35 10.55
CA ARG A 411 6.91 24.29 10.90
C ARG A 411 5.60 23.91 10.21
N GLN A 412 5.65 23.54 8.94
CA GLN A 412 4.48 23.06 8.20
C GLN A 412 3.91 21.78 8.81
N ALA A 413 4.74 20.85 9.25
CA ALA A 413 4.29 19.62 9.92
C ALA A 413 3.60 19.92 11.26
N ILE A 414 4.11 20.88 12.05
CA ILE A 414 3.47 21.32 13.30
C ILE A 414 2.11 21.97 13.02
N LEU A 415 2.02 22.86 12.03
CA LEU A 415 0.75 23.48 11.65
C LEU A 415 -0.27 22.44 11.17
N LYS A 416 0.18 21.47 10.38
CA LYS A 416 -0.69 20.37 9.91
C LYS A 416 -1.18 19.48 11.04
N GLU A 417 -0.36 19.22 12.05
CA GLU A 417 -0.80 18.52 13.27
C GLU A 417 -1.91 19.30 14.00
N GLU A 418 -1.74 20.61 14.16
CA GLU A 418 -2.73 21.46 14.84
C GLU A 418 -4.03 21.61 14.05
N GLU A 419 -3.94 21.79 12.73
CA GLU A 419 -5.08 21.81 11.81
C GLU A 419 -5.87 20.50 11.92
N LEU A 420 -5.18 19.37 11.80
CA LEU A 420 -5.83 18.06 11.86
C LEU A 420 -6.39 17.76 13.24
N LYS A 421 -5.76 18.24 14.33
CA LYS A 421 -6.32 18.14 15.67
C LYS A 421 -7.68 18.82 15.80
N ASN A 422 -7.84 19.99 15.17
CA ASN A 422 -9.11 20.71 15.11
C ASN A 422 -10.11 20.00 14.16
N GLU A 423 -9.65 19.48 13.02
CA GLU A 423 -10.49 18.73 12.09
C GLU A 423 -11.08 17.47 12.74
N VAL A 424 -10.27 16.68 13.46
CA VAL A 424 -10.74 15.51 14.21
C VAL A 424 -11.80 15.91 15.24
N ARG A 425 -11.56 17.00 15.96
CA ARG A 425 -12.50 17.52 16.96
C ARG A 425 -13.85 17.87 16.33
N ASP A 426 -13.82 18.60 15.24
CA ASP A 426 -15.02 19.10 14.58
C ASP A 426 -15.76 17.97 13.83
N ASP A 427 -15.04 17.01 13.22
CA ASP A 427 -15.63 15.84 12.56
C ASP A 427 -16.30 14.90 13.55
N VAL A 428 -15.65 14.54 14.68
CA VAL A 428 -16.28 13.69 15.72
C VAL A 428 -17.55 14.35 16.25
N LYS A 429 -17.51 15.65 16.56
CA LYS A 429 -18.69 16.39 17.00
C LYS A 429 -19.81 16.36 15.96
N THR A 430 -19.48 16.66 14.71
CA THR A 430 -20.43 16.68 13.59
C THR A 430 -21.07 15.30 13.38
N ARG A 431 -20.30 14.20 13.50
CA ARG A 431 -20.85 12.84 13.36
C ARG A 431 -21.78 12.46 14.49
N ILE A 432 -21.48 12.87 15.72
CA ILE A 432 -22.37 12.65 16.87
C ILE A 432 -23.69 13.41 16.65
N GLU A 433 -23.63 14.70 16.30
CA GLU A 433 -24.82 15.51 16.06
C GLU A 433 -25.66 14.97 14.88
N ALA A 434 -25.02 14.52 13.80
CA ALA A 434 -25.69 13.91 12.66
C ALA A 434 -26.39 12.59 13.03
N LEU A 435 -25.74 11.74 13.85
CA LEU A 435 -26.31 10.48 14.34
C LEU A 435 -27.53 10.71 15.24
N GLU A 436 -27.45 11.68 16.16
CA GLU A 436 -28.57 12.03 17.02
C GLU A 436 -29.75 12.59 16.21
N ALA A 437 -29.46 13.45 15.22
CA ALA A 437 -30.48 14.01 14.33
C ALA A 437 -31.13 12.92 13.46
N SER A 438 -30.36 12.02 12.85
CA SER A 438 -30.89 10.95 12.01
C SER A 438 -31.72 9.94 12.82
N HIS A 439 -31.31 9.64 14.06
CA HIS A 439 -32.11 8.83 14.98
C HIS A 439 -33.46 9.50 15.32
N ARG A 440 -33.47 10.81 15.59
CA ARG A 440 -34.71 11.56 15.85
C ARG A 440 -35.63 11.60 14.63
N ILE A 441 -35.08 11.80 13.43
CA ILE A 441 -35.85 11.78 12.17
C ILE A 441 -36.45 10.39 11.95
N TYR A 442 -35.69 9.32 12.19
CA TYR A 442 -36.18 7.95 12.09
C TYR A 442 -37.37 7.71 13.03
N LYS A 443 -37.25 8.07 14.32
CA LYS A 443 -38.35 7.91 15.29
C LYS A 443 -39.58 8.75 14.92
N ASN A 444 -39.39 9.99 14.44
CA ASN A 444 -40.49 10.81 13.95
C ASN A 444 -41.18 10.18 12.73
N ASN A 445 -40.43 9.63 11.77
CA ASN A 445 -41.01 8.99 10.59
C ASN A 445 -41.80 7.72 10.92
N ILE A 446 -41.44 6.98 11.97
CA ILE A 446 -42.26 5.87 12.48
C ILE A 446 -43.62 6.39 12.92
N THR A 447 -43.65 7.49 13.69
CA THR A 447 -44.91 8.08 14.13
C THR A 447 -45.72 8.64 12.95
N THR A 448 -45.07 9.32 12.01
CA THR A 448 -45.72 9.88 10.81
C THR A 448 -46.37 8.78 9.96
N GLU A 449 -45.65 7.70 9.68
CA GLU A 449 -46.16 6.59 8.86
C GLU A 449 -47.37 5.93 9.51
N ARG A 450 -47.34 5.73 10.84
CA ARG A 450 -48.47 5.19 11.60
C ARG A 450 -49.69 6.11 11.54
N GLU A 451 -49.51 7.42 11.67
CA GLU A 451 -50.62 8.38 11.60
C GLU A 451 -51.19 8.47 10.18
N THR A 452 -50.35 8.42 9.14
CA THR A 452 -50.83 8.45 7.75
C THR A 452 -51.48 7.13 7.32
N GLU A 453 -51.04 5.99 7.85
CA GLU A 453 -51.72 4.71 7.70
C GLU A 453 -53.13 4.77 8.32
N ASN A 454 -53.25 5.27 9.55
CA ASN A 454 -54.54 5.44 10.23
C ASN A 454 -55.47 6.38 9.46
N TYR A 455 -54.94 7.50 8.96
CA TYR A 455 -55.68 8.45 8.14
C TYR A 455 -56.17 7.81 6.83
N TYR A 456 -55.30 7.12 6.10
CA TYR A 456 -55.65 6.39 4.89
C TYR A 456 -56.77 5.37 5.14
N ASN A 457 -56.64 4.57 6.18
CA ASN A 457 -57.65 3.58 6.57
C ASN A 457 -59.00 4.24 6.92
N GLY A 458 -58.98 5.39 7.59
CA GLY A 458 -60.18 6.18 7.88
C GLY A 458 -60.85 6.71 6.61
N VAL A 459 -60.10 7.34 5.72
CA VAL A 459 -60.60 7.88 4.44
C VAL A 459 -61.12 6.76 3.54
N LEU A 460 -60.44 5.61 3.49
CA LEU A 460 -60.90 4.44 2.72
C LEU A 460 -62.24 3.90 3.23
N ARG A 461 -62.46 3.86 4.55
CA ARG A 461 -63.76 3.47 5.13
C ARG A 461 -64.85 4.46 4.74
N SER A 462 -64.59 5.76 4.81
CA SER A 462 -65.53 6.81 4.39
C SER A 462 -65.83 6.74 2.89
N PHE A 463 -64.84 6.44 2.05
CA PHE A 463 -65.03 6.25 0.62
C PHE A 463 -65.92 5.06 0.31
N ARG A 464 -65.73 3.92 0.99
CA ARG A 464 -66.62 2.75 0.87
C ARG A 464 -68.08 3.09 1.19
N GLN A 465 -68.30 3.99 2.14
CA GLN A 465 -69.64 4.47 2.54
C GLN A 465 -70.19 5.61 1.66
N GLY A 466 -69.44 6.06 0.64
CA GLY A 466 -69.85 7.17 -0.24
C GLY A 466 -69.73 8.56 0.38
N ARG A 467 -69.04 8.69 1.53
CA ARG A 467 -68.88 9.96 2.27
C ARG A 467 -67.58 10.70 1.95
N ALA A 468 -66.67 10.06 1.22
CA ALA A 468 -65.44 10.66 0.72
C ALA A 468 -65.35 10.47 -0.79
N ASP A 469 -64.68 11.41 -1.46
CA ASP A 469 -64.46 11.41 -2.90
C ASP A 469 -63.20 10.61 -3.29
N ALA A 470 -63.06 10.32 -4.58
CA ALA A 470 -61.90 9.60 -5.11
C ALA A 470 -60.59 10.36 -4.88
N VAL A 471 -60.63 11.70 -4.93
CA VAL A 471 -59.44 12.55 -4.77
C VAL A 471 -58.90 12.49 -3.34
N SER A 472 -59.75 12.49 -2.31
CA SER A 472 -59.29 12.34 -0.92
C SER A 472 -58.61 11.00 -0.67
N VAL A 473 -59.15 9.91 -1.21
CA VAL A 473 -58.54 8.57 -1.08
C VAL A 473 -57.18 8.53 -1.76
N LYS A 474 -57.08 9.09 -2.97
CA LYS A 474 -55.83 9.18 -3.70
C LYS A 474 -54.79 9.95 -2.88
N ASN A 475 -55.12 11.16 -2.42
CA ASN A 475 -54.18 11.99 -1.67
C ASN A 475 -53.73 11.29 -0.38
N ALA A 476 -54.63 10.60 0.32
CA ALA A 476 -54.28 9.83 1.50
C ALA A 476 -53.36 8.64 1.19
N LEU A 477 -53.62 7.90 0.09
CA LEU A 477 -52.78 6.78 -0.36
C LEU A 477 -51.39 7.26 -0.79
N ASP A 478 -51.32 8.31 -1.60
CA ASP A 478 -50.06 8.90 -2.07
C ASP A 478 -49.22 9.39 -0.89
N THR A 479 -49.85 10.02 0.11
CA THR A 479 -49.16 10.49 1.33
C THR A 479 -48.61 9.31 2.13
N HIS A 480 -49.42 8.29 2.38
CA HIS A 480 -48.99 7.09 3.12
C HIS A 480 -47.82 6.37 2.41
N VAL A 481 -47.91 6.17 1.09
CA VAL A 481 -46.82 5.56 0.31
C VAL A 481 -45.54 6.40 0.35
N GLN A 482 -45.64 7.72 0.24
CA GLN A 482 -44.47 8.60 0.36
C GLN A 482 -43.83 8.51 1.75
N ASP A 483 -44.63 8.47 2.81
CA ASP A 483 -44.11 8.38 4.18
C ASP A 483 -43.52 7.00 4.50
N GLN A 484 -44.06 5.92 3.94
CA GLN A 484 -43.48 4.58 4.04
C GLN A 484 -42.08 4.52 3.38
N LEU A 485 -41.93 5.15 2.21
CA LEU A 485 -40.63 5.29 1.54
C LEU A 485 -39.67 6.16 2.36
N ARG A 486 -40.14 7.27 2.94
CA ARG A 486 -39.34 8.16 3.82
C ARG A 486 -38.89 7.45 5.09
N LEU A 487 -39.74 6.61 5.70
CA LEU A 487 -39.38 5.81 6.86
C LEU A 487 -38.24 4.83 6.52
N THR A 488 -38.37 4.12 5.40
CA THR A 488 -37.34 3.20 4.91
C THR A 488 -36.01 3.93 4.68
N GLN A 489 -36.05 5.07 3.98
CA GLN A 489 -34.85 5.88 3.74
C GLN A 489 -34.23 6.41 5.05
N ALA A 490 -35.06 6.85 6.00
CA ALA A 490 -34.58 7.33 7.30
C ALA A 490 -33.92 6.22 8.13
N LYS A 491 -34.47 5.00 8.09
CA LYS A 491 -33.87 3.81 8.73
C LYS A 491 -32.47 3.54 8.19
N VAL A 492 -32.30 3.60 6.88
CA VAL A 492 -30.98 3.39 6.25
C VAL A 492 -30.02 4.55 6.51
N ASN A 493 -30.49 5.80 6.41
CA ASN A 493 -29.64 6.97 6.70
C ASN A 493 -29.12 6.93 8.14
N PHE A 494 -29.95 6.53 9.11
CA PHE A 494 -29.52 6.31 10.49
C PHE A 494 -28.40 5.27 10.60
N ASN A 495 -28.52 4.14 9.91
CA ASN A 495 -27.48 3.09 9.89
C ASN A 495 -26.19 3.58 9.20
N ILE A 496 -26.30 4.37 8.12
CA ILE A 496 -25.15 5.01 7.46
C ILE A 496 -24.42 5.96 8.42
N ASP A 497 -25.16 6.82 9.11
CA ASP A 497 -24.57 7.78 10.04
C ASP A 497 -23.96 7.09 11.27
N LEU A 498 -24.52 5.96 11.71
CA LEU A 498 -23.93 5.11 12.74
C LEU A 498 -22.55 4.57 12.31
N LEU A 499 -22.41 4.09 11.08
CA LEU A 499 -21.10 3.64 10.58
C LEU A 499 -20.13 4.80 10.37
N ARG A 500 -20.60 5.93 9.86
CA ARG A 500 -19.76 7.14 9.70
C ARG A 500 -19.23 7.62 11.05
N TYR A 501 -20.03 7.50 12.10
CA TYR A 501 -19.61 7.76 13.47
C TYR A 501 -18.51 6.79 13.92
N TYR A 502 -18.67 5.46 13.70
CA TYR A 502 -17.60 4.50 14.01
C TYR A 502 -16.32 4.72 13.17
N LEU A 503 -16.47 5.15 11.92
CA LEU A 503 -15.34 5.49 11.04
C LEU A 503 -14.60 6.74 11.51
N ALA A 504 -15.31 7.78 11.97
CA ALA A 504 -14.69 9.03 12.43
C ALA A 504 -13.77 8.83 13.64
N LYS A 505 -14.06 7.82 14.49
CA LYS A 505 -13.19 7.40 15.60
C LYS A 505 -12.26 6.22 15.26
N ASN A 506 -12.29 5.75 14.02
CA ASN A 506 -11.55 4.60 13.51
C ASN A 506 -11.77 3.28 14.28
N ALA A 507 -12.98 3.09 14.84
CA ALA A 507 -13.39 1.88 15.56
C ALA A 507 -14.22 0.91 14.70
N LEU A 508 -14.36 1.18 13.40
CA LEU A 508 -15.23 0.41 12.51
C LEU A 508 -14.77 -1.06 12.38
N LEU A 509 -13.45 -1.29 12.27
CA LEU A 509 -12.90 -2.64 12.18
C LEU A 509 -13.12 -3.44 13.48
N GLU A 510 -12.93 -2.80 14.62
CA GLU A 510 -13.18 -3.40 15.94
C GLU A 510 -14.66 -3.72 16.16
N HIS A 511 -15.56 -2.84 15.70
CA HIS A 511 -17.00 -3.05 15.78
C HIS A 511 -17.42 -4.35 15.07
N PHE A 512 -16.79 -4.66 13.93
CA PHE A 512 -17.03 -5.89 13.18
C PHE A 512 -16.11 -7.06 13.61
N GLN A 513 -15.37 -6.93 14.72
CA GLN A 513 -14.40 -7.93 15.21
C GLN A 513 -13.33 -8.32 14.17
N VAL A 514 -13.03 -7.40 13.27
CA VAL A 514 -12.04 -7.58 12.23
C VAL A 514 -10.71 -7.04 12.76
N ASP A 515 -9.83 -7.97 13.12
CA ASP A 515 -8.52 -7.62 13.64
C ASP A 515 -7.65 -7.00 12.54
N ARG A 516 -7.25 -5.74 12.74
CA ARG A 516 -6.45 -4.96 11.78
C ARG A 516 -5.22 -5.75 11.38
N ASP A 517 -4.56 -6.39 12.33
CA ASP A 517 -3.27 -7.05 12.12
C ASP A 517 -3.40 -8.41 11.41
N LYS A 518 -4.59 -9.05 11.46
CA LYS A 518 -4.89 -10.29 10.70
C LYS A 518 -5.28 -10.03 9.25
N LEU A 519 -5.73 -8.82 8.93
CA LEU A 519 -5.98 -8.39 7.55
C LEU A 519 -4.69 -8.03 6.79
N LEU A 520 -3.63 -7.68 7.53
CA LEU A 520 -2.30 -7.47 6.97
C LEU A 520 -1.74 -8.85 6.58
N PRO A 521 -1.23 -9.05 5.36
CA PRO A 521 -0.60 -10.31 5.01
C PRO A 521 0.64 -10.51 5.90
N HIS A 522 0.61 -11.57 6.72
CA HIS A 522 1.84 -12.19 7.18
C HIS A 522 2.48 -12.85 5.96
N LEU A 523 3.45 -12.18 5.35
CA LEU A 523 4.34 -12.81 4.40
C LEU A 523 5.36 -13.61 5.21
N ASN A 524 5.23 -14.94 5.15
CA ASN A 524 6.29 -15.86 5.56
C ASN A 524 7.47 -15.77 4.60
#